data_AF-A0A399ZLP6-F1
#
_entry.id   AF-A0A399ZLP6-F1
#
_cell.length_a   1.000
_cell.length_b   1.000
_cell.length_c   1.000
_cell.angle_alpha   90.00
_cell.angle_beta   90.00
_cell.angle_gamma   90.00
#
_symmetry.space_group_name_H-M   'P 1'
#
loop_
_entity.id
_entity.type
_entity.pdbx_description
1 polymer ?
#
loop_
_entity_poly.entity_id
_entity_poly.type
_entity_poly.pdbx_seq_one_letter_code
_entity_poly.pdbx_strand_id
1 'polypeptide(L)'
;MVGAFTGNTAYNSPELVGLANYANILFGGLAQVLSGFDFWRILTFNLVWTVVNLVFHVAIGVGVAVLLNQEGFKLKRFYRSLYIIPWAMPALVSAMIWRNMFDDQSGAINQLFRALGLQGGTRWLLQVEPPLAWLPPVIQVPAWTDPFFFLFLFLLLFIAPYFLRWVRERWLVFTILWALALEIFFFFLLTPLLNLFAGLGGNPTAGATLTVSLGSLFPLSFFAVLLANIWLGWPFMMAVATGALQSIPKEMYEAAEIDGATGWQAFWNVTVPLIRPAMIPAIIIGMTMTFNQFSVIYFISGGGPLHQTEILVTQAYRLVNEVTINIPGVGNVRPYGYAAAFAYIVFAVLATITLITNRVSRATESAAD
;
A
#
# COMPACT_ATOMS: atom_id res chain seq x y z
N MET A 1 -13.61 -17.63 14.25
CA MET A 1 -13.83 -19.08 14.45
C MET A 1 -15.31 -19.41 14.19
N VAL A 2 -15.80 -19.10 12.99
CA VAL A 2 -17.21 -19.29 12.59
C VAL A 2 -17.20 -19.50 11.08
N GLY A 3 -17.77 -20.61 10.59
CA GLY A 3 -17.91 -20.90 9.16
C GLY A 3 -19.36 -21.02 8.72
N ALA A 4 -19.54 -21.41 7.46
CA ALA A 4 -20.82 -21.56 6.79
C ALA A 4 -21.73 -22.55 7.53
N PHE A 5 -23.02 -22.20 7.63
CA PHE A 5 -24.06 -23.00 8.27
C PHE A 5 -24.26 -24.33 7.55
N THR A 6 -23.85 -25.47 8.10
CA THR A 6 -24.13 -26.79 7.52
C THR A 6 -24.96 -27.63 8.49
N GLY A 7 -26.27 -27.39 8.55
CA GLY A 7 -27.12 -28.20 9.42
C GLY A 7 -28.60 -27.92 9.24
N ASN A 8 -29.41 -28.98 9.32
CA ASN A 8 -30.87 -28.93 9.27
C ASN A 8 -31.43 -28.86 10.70
N THR A 9 -31.14 -27.80 11.45
CA THR A 9 -31.83 -27.49 12.71
C THR A 9 -32.27 -26.03 12.72
N ALA A 10 -33.48 -25.78 13.22
CA ALA A 10 -34.18 -24.50 13.14
C ALA A 10 -33.55 -23.33 13.94
N TYR A 11 -32.30 -23.50 14.41
CA TYR A 11 -31.46 -22.53 15.12
C TYR A 11 -29.98 -22.87 14.82
N ASN A 12 -29.54 -22.73 13.57
CA ASN A 12 -28.17 -23.05 13.19
C ASN A 12 -27.18 -22.07 13.84
N SER A 13 -26.53 -22.48 14.92
CA SER A 13 -25.28 -21.86 15.37
C SER A 13 -24.19 -22.13 14.33
N PRO A 14 -23.32 -21.15 14.03
CA PRO A 14 -22.27 -21.36 13.04
C PRO A 14 -21.28 -22.45 13.49
N GLU A 15 -20.86 -23.31 12.57
CA GLU A 15 -19.87 -24.35 12.87
C GLU A 15 -18.48 -23.76 13.13
N LEU A 16 -17.75 -24.41 14.03
CA LEU A 16 -16.37 -24.06 14.35
C LEU A 16 -15.44 -24.53 13.23
N VAL A 17 -15.06 -23.63 12.32
CA VAL A 17 -14.19 -23.95 11.17
C VAL A 17 -12.68 -23.75 11.42
N GLY A 18 -12.27 -23.47 12.66
CA GLY A 18 -10.87 -23.32 13.02
C GLY A 18 -10.12 -22.31 12.13
N LEU A 19 -9.09 -22.79 11.43
CA LEU A 19 -8.21 -22.00 10.55
C LEU A 19 -8.67 -21.96 9.08
N ALA A 20 -9.77 -22.63 8.71
CA ALA A 20 -10.19 -22.76 7.31
C ALA A 20 -10.42 -21.40 6.63
N ASN A 21 -11.01 -20.43 7.34
CA ASN A 21 -11.22 -19.09 6.78
C ASN A 21 -9.91 -18.39 6.40
N TYR A 22 -8.85 -18.58 7.19
CA TYR A 22 -7.53 -18.01 6.91
C TYR A 22 -6.89 -18.70 5.71
N ALA A 23 -6.97 -20.04 5.63
CA ALA A 23 -6.46 -20.79 4.49
C ALA A 23 -7.17 -20.39 3.18
N ASN A 24 -8.49 -20.27 3.21
CA ASN A 24 -9.28 -19.83 2.05
C ASN A 24 -8.95 -18.40 1.60
N ILE A 25 -8.58 -17.51 2.52
CA ILE A 25 -8.11 -16.17 2.17
C ILE A 25 -6.71 -16.24 1.53
N LEU A 26 -5.76 -16.92 2.16
CA LEU A 26 -4.35 -16.94 1.75
C LEU A 26 -4.08 -17.75 0.48
N PHE A 27 -4.92 -18.76 0.20
CA PHE A 27 -4.69 -19.73 -0.89
C PHE A 27 -5.81 -19.70 -1.95
N GLY A 28 -6.50 -18.57 -2.10
CA GLY A 28 -7.42 -18.34 -3.23
C GLY A 28 -8.80 -19.00 -3.12
N GLY A 29 -9.14 -19.60 -1.98
CA GLY A 29 -10.46 -20.20 -1.73
C GLY A 29 -11.64 -19.22 -1.81
N LEU A 30 -11.38 -17.91 -1.77
CA LEU A 30 -12.40 -16.87 -1.97
C LEU A 30 -12.65 -16.48 -3.44
N ALA A 31 -11.90 -17.01 -4.41
CA ALA A 31 -12.10 -16.65 -5.83
C ALA A 31 -13.51 -17.02 -6.36
N GLN A 32 -14.16 -18.02 -5.76
CA GLN A 32 -15.54 -18.41 -6.08
C GLN A 32 -16.60 -17.48 -5.46
N VAL A 33 -16.20 -16.70 -4.46
CA VAL A 33 -17.08 -15.82 -3.66
C VAL A 33 -16.90 -14.36 -4.06
N LEU A 34 -15.65 -13.99 -4.39
CA LEU A 34 -15.25 -12.68 -4.85
C LEU A 34 -14.56 -12.81 -6.20
N SER A 35 -15.22 -12.30 -7.25
CA SER A 35 -14.64 -12.23 -8.58
C SER A 35 -13.31 -11.45 -8.55
N GLY A 36 -12.27 -12.00 -9.18
CA GLY A 36 -10.95 -11.35 -9.24
C GLY A 36 -10.20 -11.27 -7.91
N PHE A 37 -10.62 -12.04 -6.90
CA PHE A 37 -9.93 -12.10 -5.62
C PHE A 37 -8.59 -12.84 -5.73
N ASP A 38 -7.55 -12.15 -5.32
CA ASP A 38 -6.20 -12.66 -5.17
C ASP A 38 -5.58 -11.92 -3.97
N PHE A 39 -5.38 -12.63 -2.87
CA PHE A 39 -4.88 -12.05 -1.63
C PHE A 39 -3.48 -11.45 -1.81
N TRP A 40 -2.58 -12.14 -2.48
CA TRP A 40 -1.18 -11.72 -2.58
C TRP A 40 -1.03 -10.54 -3.54
N ARG A 41 -1.81 -10.50 -4.61
CA ARG A 41 -1.94 -9.30 -5.46
C ARG A 41 -2.44 -8.11 -4.68
N ILE A 42 -3.52 -8.27 -3.90
CA ILE A 42 -4.13 -7.17 -3.13
C ILE A 42 -3.17 -6.69 -2.04
N LEU A 43 -2.47 -7.60 -1.35
CA LEU A 43 -1.45 -7.25 -0.37
C LEU A 43 -0.28 -6.51 -1.02
N THR A 44 0.23 -7.02 -2.15
CA THR A 44 1.33 -6.39 -2.90
C THR A 44 0.94 -5.00 -3.37
N PHE A 45 -0.23 -4.86 -3.98
CA PHE A 45 -0.77 -3.56 -4.37
C PHE A 45 -0.88 -2.63 -3.16
N ASN A 46 -1.48 -3.07 -2.06
CA ASN A 46 -1.69 -2.24 -0.87
C ASN A 46 -0.35 -1.76 -0.27
N LEU A 47 0.67 -2.62 -0.24
CA LEU A 47 2.02 -2.25 0.21
C LEU A 47 2.69 -1.25 -0.73
N VAL A 48 2.70 -1.52 -2.04
CA VAL A 48 3.29 -0.62 -3.05
C VAL A 48 2.58 0.74 -3.03
N TRP A 49 1.24 0.72 -3.04
CA TRP A 49 0.38 1.89 -2.88
C TRP A 49 0.78 2.71 -1.65
N THR A 50 0.92 2.05 -0.50
CA THR A 50 1.25 2.71 0.76
C THR A 50 2.62 3.38 0.71
N VAL A 51 3.64 2.65 0.24
CA VAL A 51 5.01 3.17 0.16
C VAL A 51 5.10 4.34 -0.83
N VAL A 52 4.51 4.20 -2.02
CA VAL A 52 4.55 5.25 -3.04
C VAL A 52 3.87 6.52 -2.53
N ASN A 53 2.69 6.42 -1.94
CA ASN A 53 2.01 7.57 -1.33
C ASN A 53 2.85 8.23 -0.24
N LEU A 54 3.42 7.43 0.66
CA LEU A 54 4.17 7.93 1.80
C LEU A 54 5.42 8.70 1.36
N VAL A 55 6.13 8.22 0.33
CA VAL A 55 7.26 8.93 -0.27
C VAL A 55 6.82 10.32 -0.76
N PHE A 56 5.71 10.41 -1.49
CA PHE A 56 5.19 11.70 -1.95
C PHE A 56 4.69 12.59 -0.81
N HIS A 57 3.97 12.05 0.18
CA HIS A 57 3.49 12.82 1.32
C HIS A 57 4.63 13.45 2.10
N VAL A 58 5.69 12.68 2.39
CA VAL A 58 6.86 13.17 3.13
C VAL A 58 7.65 14.16 2.29
N ALA A 59 7.95 13.84 1.02
CA ALA A 59 8.73 14.70 0.15
C ALA A 59 8.06 16.07 -0.07
N ILE A 60 6.77 16.06 -0.41
CA ILE A 60 6.00 17.30 -0.62
C ILE A 60 5.81 18.02 0.72
N GLY A 61 5.45 17.30 1.78
CA GLY A 61 5.21 17.87 3.11
C GLY A 61 6.45 18.58 3.68
N VAL A 62 7.59 17.90 3.71
CA VAL A 62 8.87 18.47 4.17
C VAL A 62 9.32 19.59 3.24
N GLY A 63 9.23 19.41 1.92
CA GLY A 63 9.60 20.43 0.94
C GLY A 63 8.82 21.74 1.14
N VAL A 64 7.49 21.65 1.25
CA VAL A 64 6.63 22.82 1.53
C VAL A 64 6.92 23.39 2.91
N ALA A 65 7.15 22.56 3.94
CA ALA A 65 7.48 23.04 5.28
C ALA A 65 8.78 23.86 5.30
N VAL A 66 9.83 23.40 4.62
CA VAL A 66 11.11 24.11 4.48
C VAL A 66 10.91 25.42 3.73
N LEU A 67 10.18 25.41 2.60
CA LEU A 67 9.86 26.62 1.84
C LEU A 67 9.12 27.66 2.68
N LEU A 68 8.12 27.24 3.46
CA LEU A 68 7.37 28.13 4.35
C LEU A 68 8.17 28.58 5.58
N ASN A 69 9.28 27.91 5.90
CA ASN A 69 10.14 28.30 7.01
C ASN A 69 11.20 29.34 6.61
N GLN A 70 11.56 29.44 5.33
CA GLN A 70 12.57 30.39 4.83
C GLN A 70 12.30 31.86 5.18
N GLU A 71 13.34 32.59 5.59
CA GLU A 71 13.25 34.02 5.90
C GLU A 71 12.82 34.83 4.66
N GLY A 72 11.98 35.86 4.85
CA GLY A 72 11.50 36.71 3.74
C GLY A 72 10.24 36.20 2.99
N PHE A 73 9.79 34.95 3.20
CA PHE A 73 8.52 34.52 2.60
C PHE A 73 7.33 35.28 3.20
N LYS A 74 6.58 36.01 2.37
CA LYS A 74 5.39 36.78 2.78
C LYS A 74 4.19 35.84 2.92
N LEU A 75 3.23 36.19 3.79
CA LEU A 75 1.96 35.45 3.98
C LEU A 75 2.10 33.99 4.48
N LYS A 76 3.21 33.60 5.12
CA LYS A 76 3.40 32.24 5.69
C LYS A 76 2.20 31.72 6.48
N ARG A 77 1.60 32.56 7.34
CA ARG A 77 0.43 32.20 8.16
C ARG A 77 -0.78 31.83 7.30
N PHE A 78 -1.01 32.57 6.21
CA PHE A 78 -2.11 32.29 5.30
C PHE A 78 -1.91 30.96 4.56
N TYR A 79 -0.72 30.73 3.99
CA TYR A 79 -0.41 29.48 3.28
C TYR A 79 -0.44 28.25 4.19
N ARG A 80 0.06 28.35 5.43
CA ARG A 80 -0.03 27.25 6.41
C ARG A 80 -1.48 26.86 6.69
N SER A 81 -2.37 27.84 6.89
CA SER A 81 -3.80 27.57 7.09
C SER A 81 -4.45 26.99 5.84
N LEU A 82 -4.13 27.52 4.66
CA LEU A 82 -4.69 27.06 3.38
C LEU A 82 -4.35 25.59 3.10
N TYR A 83 -3.11 25.19 3.33
CA TYR A 83 -2.65 23.84 3.02
C TYR A 83 -3.15 22.77 3.98
N ILE A 84 -3.66 23.14 5.17
CA ILE A 84 -4.28 22.18 6.09
C ILE A 84 -5.68 21.77 5.62
N ILE A 85 -6.33 22.59 4.78
CA ILE A 85 -7.73 22.37 4.35
C ILE A 85 -7.97 20.99 3.73
N PRO A 86 -7.16 20.48 2.78
CA PRO A 86 -7.38 19.16 2.19
C PRO A 86 -7.48 18.04 3.23
N TRP A 87 -6.65 18.09 4.28
CA TRP A 87 -6.65 17.11 5.36
C TRP A 87 -7.85 17.29 6.31
N ALA A 88 -8.37 18.51 6.44
CA ALA A 88 -9.58 18.79 7.22
C ALA A 88 -10.88 18.36 6.52
N MET A 89 -10.87 18.17 5.19
CA MET A 89 -12.05 17.77 4.45
C MET A 89 -12.43 16.30 4.74
N PRO A 90 -13.72 15.96 4.91
CA PRO A 90 -14.15 14.58 5.08
C PRO A 90 -13.70 13.72 3.90
N ALA A 91 -12.95 12.65 4.17
CA ALA A 91 -12.31 11.82 3.14
C ALA A 91 -13.29 11.28 2.09
N LEU A 92 -14.51 10.93 2.51
CA LEU A 92 -15.59 10.48 1.64
C LEU A 92 -16.02 11.55 0.61
N VAL A 93 -16.24 12.78 1.08
CA VAL A 93 -16.64 13.92 0.24
C VAL A 93 -15.53 14.24 -0.75
N SER A 94 -14.28 14.32 -0.26
CA SER A 94 -13.11 14.52 -1.10
C SER A 94 -12.99 13.45 -2.19
N ALA A 95 -13.16 12.17 -1.83
CA ALA A 95 -13.09 11.07 -2.78
C ALA A 95 -14.18 11.15 -3.86
N MET A 96 -15.41 11.52 -3.52
CA MET A 96 -16.47 11.71 -4.52
C MET A 96 -16.19 12.88 -5.47
N ILE A 97 -15.63 13.98 -4.97
CA ILE A 97 -15.21 15.12 -5.82
C ILE A 97 -14.11 14.66 -6.79
N TRP A 98 -13.08 13.99 -6.27
CA TRP A 98 -12.00 13.45 -7.10
C TRP A 98 -12.52 12.48 -8.16
N ARG A 99 -13.44 11.58 -7.81
CA ARG A 99 -14.09 10.68 -8.78
C ARG A 99 -14.70 11.45 -9.95
N ASN A 100 -15.47 12.50 -9.67
CA ASN A 100 -16.11 13.32 -10.69
C ASN A 100 -15.07 14.06 -11.55
N MET A 101 -13.95 14.50 -10.95
CA MET A 101 -12.87 15.13 -11.70
C MET A 101 -12.21 14.20 -12.72
N PHE A 102 -12.20 12.89 -12.44
CA PHE A 102 -11.67 11.83 -13.31
C PHE A 102 -12.69 11.28 -14.34
N ASP A 103 -13.89 11.85 -14.42
CA ASP A 103 -14.88 11.48 -15.44
C ASP A 103 -14.30 11.67 -16.87
N ASP A 104 -14.57 10.71 -17.75
CA ASP A 104 -13.96 10.66 -19.09
C ASP A 104 -14.58 11.68 -20.06
N GLN A 105 -15.85 12.01 -19.88
CA GLN A 105 -16.57 12.95 -20.76
C GLN A 105 -16.49 14.39 -20.26
N SER A 106 -16.83 14.59 -18.99
CA SER A 106 -17.12 15.88 -18.36
C SER A 106 -16.17 16.24 -17.21
N GLY A 107 -15.22 15.36 -16.85
CA GLY A 107 -14.32 15.57 -15.73
C GLY A 107 -13.35 16.74 -15.91
N ALA A 108 -13.13 17.50 -14.84
CA ALA A 108 -12.26 18.68 -14.84
C ALA A 108 -10.82 18.37 -15.29
N ILE A 109 -10.30 17.18 -14.99
CA ILE A 109 -8.93 16.77 -15.36
C ILE A 109 -8.82 16.59 -16.88
N ASN A 110 -9.81 15.95 -17.50
CA ASN A 110 -9.87 15.82 -18.95
C ASN A 110 -10.08 17.16 -19.65
N GLN A 111 -10.88 18.07 -19.07
CA GLN A 111 -11.02 19.43 -19.58
C GLN A 111 -9.70 20.21 -19.52
N LEU A 112 -8.95 20.08 -18.42
CA LEU A 112 -7.63 20.67 -18.29
C LEU A 112 -6.66 20.13 -19.35
N PHE A 113 -6.68 18.82 -19.61
CA PHE A 113 -5.84 18.22 -20.65
C PHE A 113 -6.16 18.83 -22.03
N ARG A 114 -7.44 18.94 -22.38
CA ARG A 114 -7.87 19.60 -23.63
C ARG A 114 -7.41 21.06 -23.69
N ALA A 115 -7.52 21.81 -22.59
CA ALA A 115 -7.10 23.20 -22.52
C ALA A 115 -5.59 23.39 -22.69
N LEU A 116 -4.78 22.43 -22.25
CA LEU A 116 -3.33 22.40 -22.43
C LEU A 116 -2.90 21.84 -23.80
N GLY A 117 -3.84 21.52 -24.69
CA GLY A 117 -3.55 20.90 -25.99
C GLY A 117 -3.17 19.42 -25.92
N LEU A 118 -3.36 18.78 -24.77
CA LEU A 118 -3.14 17.34 -24.58
C LEU A 118 -4.37 16.54 -24.99
N GLN A 119 -4.19 15.25 -25.27
CA GLN A 119 -5.30 14.33 -25.54
C GLN A 119 -6.22 14.25 -24.29
N GLY A 120 -7.44 14.76 -24.44
CA GLY A 120 -8.49 14.57 -23.44
C GLY A 120 -9.34 13.33 -23.72
N GLY A 121 -10.35 13.10 -22.88
CA GLY A 121 -11.21 11.90 -22.99
C GLY A 121 -10.57 10.64 -22.42
N THR A 122 -9.53 10.81 -21.62
CA THR A 122 -8.82 9.71 -20.98
C THR A 122 -9.73 9.00 -19.99
N ARG A 123 -9.82 7.68 -20.11
CA ARG A 123 -10.69 6.83 -19.30
C ARG A 123 -10.01 6.38 -18.01
N TRP A 124 -9.67 7.35 -17.16
CA TRP A 124 -8.86 7.18 -15.95
C TRP A 124 -9.23 5.98 -15.09
N LEU A 125 -10.52 5.71 -14.92
CA LEU A 125 -11.04 4.68 -14.03
C LEU A 125 -11.44 3.38 -14.73
N LEU A 126 -11.55 3.39 -16.06
CA LEU A 126 -12.14 2.30 -16.84
C LEU A 126 -11.13 1.60 -17.76
N GLN A 127 -9.97 2.20 -18.00
CA GLN A 127 -8.95 1.64 -18.89
C GLN A 127 -8.23 0.44 -18.25
N VAL A 128 -8.45 -0.75 -18.82
CA VAL A 128 -7.91 -2.02 -18.31
C VAL A 128 -6.44 -2.22 -18.70
N GLU A 129 -6.06 -1.74 -19.89
CA GLU A 129 -4.71 -1.91 -20.41
C GLU A 129 -3.74 -1.04 -19.61
N PRO A 130 -2.58 -1.59 -19.20
CA PRO A 130 -1.60 -0.82 -18.45
C PRO A 130 -1.11 0.36 -19.30
N PRO A 131 -1.19 1.60 -18.80
CA PRO A 131 -0.81 2.79 -19.57
C PRO A 131 0.69 2.80 -19.91
N LEU A 132 1.50 2.06 -19.15
CA LEU A 132 2.94 1.92 -19.32
C LEU A 132 3.28 0.52 -19.86
N ALA A 133 2.83 0.22 -21.08
CA ALA A 133 3.06 -1.08 -21.75
C ALA A 133 4.55 -1.44 -21.91
N TRP A 134 5.45 -0.45 -21.80
CA TRP A 134 6.89 -0.62 -21.91
C TRP A 134 7.59 -1.04 -20.62
N LEU A 135 6.92 -1.06 -19.46
CA LEU A 135 7.53 -1.48 -18.18
C LEU A 135 7.88 -2.99 -18.23
N PRO A 136 9.18 -3.36 -18.31
CA PRO A 136 9.62 -4.75 -18.22
C PRO A 136 9.68 -5.17 -16.73
N PRO A 137 9.51 -6.44 -16.38
CA PRO A 137 9.36 -7.58 -17.28
C PRO A 137 7.90 -7.96 -17.55
N VAL A 138 7.62 -8.32 -18.81
CA VAL A 138 6.49 -9.19 -19.16
C VAL A 138 7.03 -10.61 -19.14
N ILE A 139 6.69 -11.38 -18.11
CA ILE A 139 7.14 -12.77 -17.97
C ILE A 139 5.95 -13.71 -18.07
N GLN A 140 6.18 -14.83 -18.76
CA GLN A 140 5.27 -15.95 -18.75
C GLN A 140 5.63 -16.83 -17.56
N VAL A 141 4.71 -16.93 -16.60
CA VAL A 141 4.87 -17.79 -15.45
C VAL A 141 3.85 -18.94 -15.52
N PRO A 142 4.17 -20.15 -15.05
CA PRO A 142 3.19 -21.22 -15.02
C PRO A 142 1.92 -20.78 -14.26
N ALA A 143 0.73 -21.16 -14.73
CA ALA A 143 -0.53 -20.66 -14.17
C ALA A 143 -0.78 -21.09 -12.71
N TRP A 144 -0.06 -22.11 -12.23
CA TRP A 144 -0.06 -22.53 -10.83
C TRP A 144 0.88 -21.71 -9.93
N THR A 145 1.72 -20.84 -10.51
CA THR A 145 2.51 -19.87 -9.75
C THR A 145 1.67 -18.61 -9.56
N ASP A 146 1.49 -18.18 -8.31
CA ASP A 146 0.92 -16.87 -7.99
C ASP A 146 2.04 -15.82 -8.12
N PRO A 147 2.11 -15.06 -9.22
CA PRO A 147 3.22 -14.15 -9.45
C PRO A 147 3.32 -13.03 -8.43
N PHE A 148 2.20 -12.66 -7.81
CA PHE A 148 2.17 -11.60 -6.81
C PHE A 148 2.64 -12.11 -5.45
N PHE A 149 2.43 -13.37 -5.13
CA PHE A 149 3.08 -13.99 -3.98
C PHE A 149 4.61 -13.97 -4.12
N PHE A 150 5.13 -14.33 -5.30
CA PHE A 150 6.57 -14.27 -5.56
C PHE A 150 7.10 -12.84 -5.55
N LEU A 151 6.36 -11.88 -6.12
CA LEU A 151 6.74 -10.47 -6.06
C LEU A 151 6.74 -9.96 -4.63
N PHE A 152 5.72 -10.30 -3.82
CA PHE A 152 5.68 -9.97 -2.40
C PHE A 152 6.89 -10.54 -1.67
N LEU A 153 7.21 -11.81 -1.89
CA LEU A 153 8.39 -12.44 -1.32
C LEU A 153 9.68 -11.77 -1.78
N PHE A 154 9.80 -11.44 -3.07
CA PHE A 154 10.93 -10.69 -3.60
C PHE A 154 11.08 -9.33 -2.93
N LEU A 155 9.98 -8.57 -2.76
CA LEU A 155 9.99 -7.30 -2.04
C LEU A 155 10.38 -7.47 -0.58
N LEU A 156 9.86 -8.51 0.09
CA LEU A 156 10.20 -8.84 1.46
C LEU A 156 11.68 -9.21 1.57
N LEU A 157 12.22 -9.96 0.60
CA LEU A 157 13.62 -10.32 0.51
C LEU A 157 14.52 -9.14 0.15
N PHE A 158 14.04 -8.16 -0.61
CA PHE A 158 14.79 -6.93 -0.86
C PHE A 158 14.92 -6.10 0.42
N ILE A 159 13.89 -6.12 1.26
CA ILE A 159 13.89 -5.48 2.58
C ILE A 159 14.65 -6.33 3.61
N ALA A 160 14.72 -7.66 3.42
CA ALA A 160 15.32 -8.59 4.37
C ALA A 160 16.78 -8.29 4.71
N PRO A 161 17.69 -7.89 3.80
CA PRO A 161 19.04 -7.44 4.15
C PRO A 161 19.08 -6.26 5.11
N TYR A 162 18.11 -5.34 5.07
CA TYR A 162 18.04 -4.23 6.02
C TYR A 162 17.55 -4.73 7.39
N PHE A 163 16.60 -5.68 7.39
CA PHE A 163 16.16 -6.39 8.59
C PHE A 163 17.25 -7.33 9.16
N LEU A 164 18.10 -7.93 8.33
CA LEU A 164 19.13 -8.91 8.68
C LEU A 164 20.48 -8.25 8.96
N ARG A 165 20.77 -7.07 8.39
CA ARG A 165 21.87 -6.20 8.84
C ARG A 165 21.71 -5.86 10.32
N TRP A 166 20.47 -5.73 10.78
CA TRP A 166 20.13 -5.57 12.20
C TRP A 166 20.32 -6.86 13.02
N VAL A 167 20.14 -8.06 12.45
CA VAL A 167 20.42 -9.34 13.16
C VAL A 167 21.93 -9.61 13.31
N ARG A 168 22.80 -8.94 12.56
CA ARG A 168 24.16 -9.44 12.38
C ARG A 168 25.19 -8.36 12.09
N GLU A 169 25.66 -7.72 13.15
CA GLU A 169 26.93 -6.98 13.15
C GLU A 169 28.19 -7.84 12.84
N ARG A 170 28.09 -9.07 12.29
CA ARG A 170 29.30 -9.92 12.12
C ARG A 170 29.56 -10.70 10.81
N TRP A 171 28.67 -10.88 9.82
CA TRP A 171 29.01 -11.82 8.71
C TRP A 171 28.40 -11.57 7.32
N LEU A 172 28.79 -10.51 6.60
CA LEU A 172 28.30 -10.19 5.24
C LEU A 172 28.14 -11.41 4.29
N VAL A 173 29.08 -12.36 4.36
CA VAL A 173 29.09 -13.64 3.63
C VAL A 173 27.84 -14.49 3.87
N PHE A 174 27.33 -14.57 5.10
CA PHE A 174 26.16 -15.38 5.41
C PHE A 174 24.87 -14.77 4.81
N THR A 175 24.77 -13.46 4.59
CA THR A 175 23.57 -12.88 3.92
C THR A 175 23.58 -13.20 2.44
N ILE A 176 24.75 -13.16 1.81
CA ILE A 176 24.92 -13.52 0.40
C ILE A 176 24.61 -15.00 0.20
N LEU A 177 25.17 -15.88 1.05
CA LEU A 177 24.88 -17.31 1.01
C LEU A 177 23.41 -17.63 1.30
N TRP A 178 22.76 -16.90 2.21
CA TRP A 178 21.34 -17.11 2.53
C TRP A 178 20.42 -16.58 1.43
N ALA A 179 20.75 -15.44 0.81
CA ALA A 179 20.03 -14.91 -0.35
C ALA A 179 20.14 -15.86 -1.56
N LEU A 180 21.35 -16.37 -1.84
CA LEU A 180 21.57 -17.38 -2.89
C LEU A 180 20.87 -18.70 -2.55
N ALA A 181 20.91 -19.16 -1.29
CA ALA A 181 20.22 -20.38 -0.88
C ALA A 181 18.70 -20.26 -1.00
N LEU A 182 18.14 -19.07 -0.71
CA LEU A 182 16.74 -18.79 -0.96
C LEU A 182 16.41 -18.74 -2.44
N GLU A 183 17.23 -18.07 -3.24
CA GLU A 183 17.04 -17.98 -4.69
C GLU A 183 17.07 -19.38 -5.31
N ILE A 184 18.00 -20.24 -4.86
CA ILE A 184 18.06 -21.66 -5.22
C ILE A 184 16.83 -22.42 -4.69
N PHE A 185 16.38 -22.17 -3.46
CA PHE A 185 15.16 -22.78 -2.91
C PHE A 185 13.92 -22.42 -3.75
N PHE A 186 13.79 -21.14 -4.13
CA PHE A 186 12.69 -20.65 -4.95
C PHE A 186 12.75 -21.21 -6.38
N PHE A 187 13.93 -21.32 -6.97
CA PHE A 187 14.12 -21.78 -8.34
C PHE A 187 14.06 -23.30 -8.49
N PHE A 188 14.51 -24.07 -7.49
CA PHE A 188 14.69 -25.52 -7.60
C PHE A 188 13.84 -26.36 -6.64
N LEU A 189 13.49 -25.84 -5.44
CA LEU A 189 12.84 -26.64 -4.39
C LEU A 189 11.36 -26.30 -4.18
N LEU A 190 10.95 -25.06 -4.44
CA LEU A 190 9.58 -24.63 -4.25
C LEU A 190 8.64 -25.28 -5.27
N THR A 191 9.06 -25.44 -6.53
CA THR A 191 8.26 -26.10 -7.56
C THR A 191 7.92 -27.56 -7.22
N PRO A 192 8.89 -28.42 -6.83
CA PRO A 192 8.57 -29.75 -6.29
C PRO A 192 7.67 -29.74 -5.04
N LEU A 193 7.87 -28.78 -4.13
CA LEU A 193 7.11 -28.69 -2.88
C LEU A 193 5.66 -28.26 -3.13
N LEU A 194 5.44 -27.30 -4.02
CA LEU A 194 4.11 -26.87 -4.46
C LEU A 194 3.41 -27.98 -5.27
N ASN A 195 4.15 -28.73 -6.10
CA ASN A 195 3.62 -29.90 -6.80
C ASN A 195 3.25 -31.05 -5.84
N LEU A 196 3.96 -31.20 -4.72
CA LEU A 196 3.60 -32.14 -3.65
C LEU A 196 2.28 -31.73 -2.96
N PHE A 197 2.07 -30.44 -2.69
CA PHE A 197 0.80 -29.93 -2.13
C PHE A 197 -0.35 -29.96 -3.15
N ALA A 198 -0.08 -29.70 -4.44
CA ALA A 198 -1.05 -29.83 -5.52
C ALA A 198 -1.39 -31.29 -5.87
N GLY A 199 -0.49 -32.24 -5.60
CA GLY A 199 -0.71 -33.67 -5.81
C GLY A 199 -1.77 -34.29 -4.88
N LEU A 200 -2.15 -33.60 -3.80
CA LEU A 200 -3.24 -34.00 -2.90
C LEU A 200 -4.64 -33.58 -3.41
N GLY A 201 -4.71 -32.86 -4.54
CA GLY A 201 -5.93 -32.52 -5.26
C GLY A 201 -5.58 -32.12 -6.70
N GLY A 202 -5.56 -33.12 -7.59
CA GLY A 202 -4.95 -33.07 -8.93
C GLY A 202 -5.06 -31.72 -9.67
N ASN A 203 -3.94 -31.26 -10.21
CA ASN A 203 -3.82 -29.95 -10.86
C ASN A 203 -4.20 -30.01 -12.37
N PRO A 204 -5.35 -29.44 -12.80
CA PRO A 204 -5.78 -29.47 -14.20
C PRO A 204 -5.04 -28.48 -15.12
N THR A 205 -4.12 -27.66 -14.60
CA THR A 205 -3.50 -26.53 -15.35
C THR A 205 -2.02 -26.72 -15.69
N ALA A 206 -1.50 -27.96 -15.66
CA ALA A 206 -0.08 -28.29 -15.83
C ALA A 206 0.60 -27.85 -17.17
N GLY A 207 -0.09 -27.11 -18.04
CA GLY A 207 0.48 -26.45 -19.22
C GLY A 207 0.01 -25.01 -19.48
N ALA A 208 -0.83 -24.43 -18.61
CA ALA A 208 -1.29 -23.06 -18.77
C ALA A 208 -0.20 -22.09 -18.27
N THR A 209 -0.02 -20.97 -18.97
CA THR A 209 0.95 -19.93 -18.63
C THR A 209 0.23 -18.59 -18.49
N LEU A 210 0.51 -17.84 -17.43
CA LEU A 210 -0.01 -16.50 -17.20
C LEU A 210 1.03 -15.47 -17.63
N THR A 211 0.60 -14.49 -18.40
CA THR A 211 1.42 -13.33 -18.75
C THR A 211 1.30 -12.30 -17.64
N VAL A 212 2.42 -12.00 -16.98
CA VAL A 212 2.47 -11.05 -15.87
C VAL A 212 3.25 -9.84 -16.32
N SER A 213 2.64 -8.65 -16.22
CA SER A 213 3.27 -7.38 -16.52
C SER A 213 3.30 -6.53 -15.25
N LEU A 214 4.46 -5.97 -14.88
CA LEU A 214 4.51 -4.99 -13.78
C LEU A 214 3.61 -3.78 -14.05
N GLY A 215 3.31 -3.48 -15.32
CA GLY A 215 2.34 -2.44 -15.68
C GLY A 215 0.94 -2.69 -15.10
N SER A 216 0.55 -3.95 -14.86
CA SER A 216 -0.77 -4.27 -14.28
C SER A 216 -0.89 -3.90 -12.79
N LEU A 217 0.21 -3.59 -12.11
CA LEU A 217 0.19 -3.01 -10.75
C LEU A 217 -0.11 -1.51 -10.77
N PHE A 218 0.11 -0.86 -11.92
CA PHE A 218 -0.03 0.58 -12.09
C PHE A 218 -1.03 0.90 -13.20
N PRO A 219 -2.29 0.43 -13.10
CA PRO A 219 -3.34 0.84 -14.04
C PRO A 219 -3.53 2.35 -13.98
N LEU A 220 -4.22 2.92 -14.97
CA LEU A 220 -4.45 4.36 -14.97
C LEU A 220 -5.24 4.82 -13.73
N SER A 221 -6.11 3.95 -13.21
CA SER A 221 -6.86 4.18 -11.98
C SER A 221 -5.95 4.27 -10.75
N PHE A 222 -4.79 3.60 -10.74
CA PHE A 222 -3.78 3.75 -9.68
C PHE A 222 -3.29 5.20 -9.61
N PHE A 223 -2.95 5.80 -10.75
CA PHE A 223 -2.51 7.20 -10.78
C PHE A 223 -3.64 8.15 -10.36
N ALA A 224 -4.88 7.87 -10.74
CA ALA A 224 -6.04 8.65 -10.33
C ALA A 224 -6.20 8.66 -8.80
N VAL A 225 -6.22 7.48 -8.18
CA VAL A 225 -6.32 7.38 -6.72
C VAL A 225 -5.07 7.94 -6.04
N LEU A 226 -3.87 7.73 -6.60
CA LEU A 226 -2.59 8.24 -6.09
C LEU A 226 -2.60 9.76 -5.97
N LEU A 227 -2.99 10.46 -7.04
CA LEU A 227 -3.06 11.91 -7.04
C LEU A 227 -4.03 12.43 -5.97
N ALA A 228 -5.21 11.81 -5.85
CA ALA A 228 -6.20 12.18 -4.85
C ALA A 228 -5.68 11.97 -3.42
N ASN A 229 -5.03 10.84 -3.16
CA ASN A 229 -4.49 10.56 -1.83
C ASN A 229 -3.24 11.36 -1.50
N ILE A 230 -2.39 11.69 -2.47
CA ILE A 230 -1.29 12.64 -2.30
C ILE A 230 -1.86 13.96 -1.79
N TRP A 231 -2.86 14.52 -2.49
CA TRP A 231 -3.51 15.78 -2.12
C TRP A 231 -4.09 15.77 -0.69
N LEU A 232 -4.67 14.64 -0.26
CA LEU A 232 -5.21 14.49 1.10
C LEU A 232 -4.12 14.36 2.19
N GLY A 233 -3.01 13.68 1.90
CA GLY A 233 -2.07 13.22 2.92
C GLY A 233 -0.84 14.09 3.15
N TRP A 234 -0.35 14.80 2.13
CA TRP A 234 0.86 15.64 2.29
C TRP A 234 0.73 16.76 3.34
N PRO A 235 -0.44 17.38 3.59
CA PRO A 235 -0.56 18.43 4.61
C PRO A 235 -0.25 17.99 6.03
N PHE A 236 -0.57 16.74 6.36
CA PHE A 236 -0.24 16.17 7.67
C PHE A 236 1.29 16.14 7.88
N MET A 237 2.04 15.67 6.87
CA MET A 237 3.50 15.66 6.91
C MET A 237 4.08 17.09 6.96
N MET A 238 3.49 18.03 6.21
CA MET A 238 3.87 19.44 6.27
C MET A 238 3.69 20.02 7.68
N ALA A 239 2.55 19.74 8.33
CA ALA A 239 2.26 20.25 9.66
C ALA A 239 3.27 19.75 10.70
N VAL A 240 3.57 18.45 10.70
CA VAL A 240 4.59 17.86 11.60
C VAL A 240 5.97 18.42 11.29
N ALA A 241 6.39 18.43 10.03
CA ALA A 241 7.69 18.96 9.63
C ALA A 241 7.84 20.44 10.01
N THR A 242 6.78 21.24 9.88
CA THR A 242 6.78 22.64 10.28
C THR A 242 7.01 22.80 11.79
N GLY A 243 6.35 21.99 12.62
CA GLY A 243 6.56 22.00 14.07
C GLY A 243 8.00 21.61 14.43
N ALA A 244 8.55 20.59 13.78
CA ALA A 244 9.92 20.14 13.99
C ALA A 244 10.97 21.17 13.52
N LEU A 245 10.73 21.84 12.39
CA LEU A 245 11.62 22.90 11.88
C LEU A 245 11.68 24.09 12.83
N GLN A 246 10.60 24.37 13.58
CA GLN A 246 10.55 25.47 14.54
C GLN A 246 11.38 25.20 15.80
N SER A 247 11.70 23.94 16.12
CA SER A 247 12.57 23.61 17.25
C SER A 247 14.06 23.65 16.91
N ILE A 248 14.43 23.82 15.63
CA ILE A 248 15.83 23.92 15.22
C ILE A 248 16.34 25.35 15.51
N PRO A 249 17.37 25.52 16.36
CA PRO A 249 17.99 26.82 16.61
C PRO A 249 18.59 27.39 15.32
N LYS A 250 18.50 28.71 15.12
CA LYS A 250 18.98 29.36 13.89
C LYS A 250 20.50 29.27 13.74
N GLU A 251 21.20 29.25 14.87
CA GLU A 251 22.64 29.18 14.98
C GLU A 251 23.21 27.93 14.30
N MET A 252 22.43 26.84 14.19
CA MET A 252 22.82 25.64 13.45
C MET A 252 22.96 25.91 11.94
N TYR A 253 22.09 26.75 11.38
CA TYR A 253 22.16 27.14 9.98
C TYR A 253 23.23 28.20 9.74
N GLU A 254 23.41 29.14 10.67
CA GLU A 254 24.50 30.13 10.61
C GLU A 254 25.88 29.47 10.70
N ALA A 255 26.05 28.48 11.57
CA ALA A 255 27.28 27.69 11.66
C ALA A 255 27.57 26.94 10.35
N ALA A 256 26.55 26.32 9.76
CA ALA A 256 26.69 25.65 8.47
C ALA A 256 27.08 26.63 7.35
N GLU A 257 26.55 27.86 7.36
CA GLU A 257 26.91 28.92 6.41
C GLU A 257 28.36 29.39 6.60
N ILE A 258 28.82 29.54 7.85
CA ILE A 258 30.23 29.87 8.18
C ILE A 258 31.17 28.77 7.67
N ASP A 259 30.75 27.49 7.76
CA ASP A 259 31.49 26.34 7.23
C ASP A 259 31.39 26.20 5.70
N GLY A 260 30.70 27.14 5.01
CA GLY A 260 30.56 27.16 3.55
C GLY A 260 29.58 26.12 3.00
N ALA A 261 28.69 25.58 3.83
CA ALA A 261 27.69 24.60 3.38
C ALA A 261 26.63 25.26 2.49
N THR A 262 26.36 24.63 1.34
CA THR A 262 25.25 25.01 0.46
C THR A 262 23.90 24.65 1.08
N GLY A 263 22.81 25.28 0.63
CA GLY A 263 21.46 24.97 1.13
C GLY A 263 21.04 23.50 0.98
N TRP A 264 21.53 22.80 -0.05
CA TRP A 264 21.31 21.36 -0.21
C TRP A 264 22.08 20.52 0.81
N GLN A 265 23.33 20.91 1.11
CA GLN A 265 24.12 20.27 2.15
C GLN A 265 23.53 20.54 3.53
N ALA A 266 23.12 21.78 3.82
CA ALA A 266 22.44 22.14 5.06
C ALA A 266 21.12 21.35 5.23
N PHE A 267 20.36 21.15 4.15
CA PHE A 267 19.15 20.32 4.20
C PHE A 267 19.45 18.88 4.65
N TRP A 268 20.42 18.21 4.03
CA TRP A 268 20.72 16.81 4.37
C TRP A 268 21.50 16.62 5.66
N ASN A 269 22.33 17.59 6.05
CA ASN A 269 23.24 17.46 7.19
C ASN A 269 22.73 18.16 8.46
N VAL A 270 21.84 19.15 8.35
CA VAL A 270 21.27 19.88 9.49
C VAL A 270 19.77 19.60 9.58
N THR A 271 19.00 19.92 8.53
CA THR A 271 17.53 19.85 8.59
C THR A 271 17.02 18.42 8.77
N VAL A 272 17.36 17.50 7.85
CA VAL A 272 16.84 16.13 7.85
C VAL A 272 17.17 15.38 9.16
N PRO A 273 18.42 15.42 9.68
CA PRO A 273 18.75 14.76 10.95
C PRO A 273 17.97 15.32 12.14
N LEU A 274 17.81 16.65 12.22
CA LEU A 274 17.16 17.30 13.35
C LEU A 274 15.63 17.17 13.35
N ILE A 275 14.98 17.08 12.18
CA ILE A 275 13.52 16.83 12.12
C ILE A 275 13.18 15.34 12.22
N ARG A 276 14.15 14.44 12.03
CA ARG A 276 13.95 12.98 12.01
C ARG A 276 13.20 12.44 13.25
N PRO A 277 13.51 12.86 14.50
CA PRO A 277 12.82 12.35 15.68
C PRO A 277 11.30 12.66 15.70
N ALA A 278 10.90 13.79 15.11
CA ALA A 278 9.48 14.15 14.97
C ALA A 278 8.84 13.48 13.74
N MET A 279 9.61 13.33 12.65
CA MET A 279 9.10 12.78 11.39
C MET A 279 8.89 11.27 11.44
N ILE A 280 9.75 10.49 12.10
CA ILE A 280 9.61 9.02 12.13
C ILE A 280 8.25 8.58 12.69
N PRO A 281 7.81 9.03 13.87
CA PRO A 281 6.48 8.68 14.39
C PRO A 281 5.36 9.09 13.44
N ALA A 282 5.44 10.29 12.85
CA ALA A 282 4.45 10.76 11.89
C ALA A 282 4.40 9.91 10.61
N ILE A 283 5.55 9.46 10.11
CA ILE A 283 5.65 8.55 8.97
C ILE A 283 4.98 7.20 9.27
N ILE A 284 5.16 6.66 10.49
CA ILE A 284 4.51 5.40 10.91
C ILE A 284 2.99 5.56 10.97
N ILE A 285 2.51 6.66 11.55
CA ILE A 285 1.09 6.98 11.60
C ILE A 285 0.54 7.16 10.18
N GLY A 286 1.22 7.93 9.32
CA GLY A 286 0.83 8.17 7.93
C GLY A 286 0.79 6.88 7.09
N MET A 287 1.74 5.98 7.32
CA MET A 287 1.76 4.64 6.72
C MET A 287 0.51 3.84 7.14
N THR A 288 0.18 3.83 8.44
CA THR A 288 -0.99 3.13 8.98
C THR A 288 -2.30 3.70 8.42
N MET A 289 -2.41 5.02 8.31
CA MET A 289 -3.57 5.68 7.70
C MET A 289 -3.69 5.33 6.21
N THR A 290 -2.57 5.34 5.48
CA THR A 290 -2.56 5.10 4.02
C THR A 290 -2.85 3.63 3.68
N PHE A 291 -2.33 2.68 4.46
CA PHE A 291 -2.57 1.24 4.27
C PHE A 291 -4.06 0.86 4.43
N ASN A 292 -4.80 1.64 5.22
CA ASN A 292 -6.23 1.46 5.45
C ASN A 292 -7.08 2.51 4.74
N GLN A 293 -6.57 3.11 3.66
CA GLN A 293 -7.24 4.23 2.99
C GLN A 293 -8.45 3.78 2.14
N PHE A 294 -9.50 3.35 2.84
CA PHE A 294 -10.73 2.83 2.25
C PHE A 294 -11.43 3.86 1.35
N SER A 295 -11.58 5.10 1.84
CA SER A 295 -12.42 6.10 1.18
C SER A 295 -11.93 6.45 -0.22
N VAL A 296 -10.62 6.62 -0.41
CA VAL A 296 -10.04 6.95 -1.71
C VAL A 296 -10.26 5.79 -2.69
N ILE A 297 -9.88 4.57 -2.31
CA ILE A 297 -9.94 3.41 -3.20
C ILE A 297 -11.40 3.10 -3.58
N TYR A 298 -12.27 2.97 -2.58
CA TYR A 298 -13.65 2.54 -2.77
C TYR A 298 -14.50 3.59 -3.51
N PHE A 299 -14.40 4.88 -3.14
CA PHE A 299 -15.26 5.89 -3.75
C PHE A 299 -14.74 6.46 -5.06
N ILE A 300 -13.43 6.44 -5.34
CA ILE A 300 -12.89 6.89 -6.63
C ILE A 300 -12.90 5.76 -7.64
N SER A 301 -12.11 4.72 -7.41
CA SER A 301 -11.94 3.63 -8.38
C SER A 301 -12.93 2.49 -8.22
N GLY A 302 -13.53 2.33 -7.02
CA GLY A 302 -14.29 1.13 -6.69
C GLY A 302 -13.46 -0.15 -6.82
N GLY A 303 -12.13 -0.06 -6.61
CA GLY A 303 -11.19 -1.15 -6.85
C GLY A 303 -10.87 -1.42 -8.33
N GLY A 304 -11.50 -0.70 -9.26
CA GLY A 304 -11.38 -0.95 -10.68
C GLY A 304 -10.11 -0.38 -11.35
N PRO A 305 -9.86 -0.76 -12.61
CA PRO A 305 -10.63 -1.76 -13.37
C PRO A 305 -10.29 -3.19 -12.93
N LEU A 306 -11.23 -4.13 -13.10
CA LEU A 306 -11.04 -5.56 -12.78
C LEU A 306 -10.40 -5.84 -11.40
N HIS A 307 -10.81 -5.11 -10.36
CA HIS A 307 -10.28 -5.25 -9.00
C HIS A 307 -8.78 -4.93 -8.85
N GLN A 308 -8.15 -4.29 -9.82
CA GLN A 308 -6.70 -4.01 -9.84
C GLN A 308 -6.23 -3.04 -8.74
N THR A 309 -7.08 -2.12 -8.27
CA THR A 309 -6.72 -1.15 -7.22
C THR A 309 -7.27 -1.46 -5.84
N GLU A 310 -7.82 -2.67 -5.65
CA GLU A 310 -8.34 -3.10 -4.36
C GLU A 310 -7.25 -3.14 -3.29
N ILE A 311 -7.62 -2.74 -2.07
CA ILE A 311 -6.79 -2.87 -0.87
C ILE A 311 -7.44 -3.86 0.09
N LEU A 312 -6.71 -4.30 1.10
CA LEU A 312 -7.21 -5.31 2.02
C LEU A 312 -8.54 -4.90 2.70
N VAL A 313 -8.63 -3.66 3.17
CA VAL A 313 -9.86 -3.19 3.86
C VAL A 313 -11.08 -3.12 2.93
N THR A 314 -10.89 -2.84 1.63
CA THR A 314 -12.02 -2.81 0.68
C THR A 314 -12.58 -4.20 0.44
N GLN A 315 -11.73 -5.23 0.38
CA GLN A 315 -12.19 -6.63 0.29
C GLN A 315 -12.97 -7.09 1.52
N ALA A 316 -12.47 -6.76 2.72
CA ALA A 316 -13.18 -7.05 3.96
C ALA A 316 -14.58 -6.41 3.95
N TYR A 317 -14.69 -5.16 3.48
CA TYR A 317 -15.98 -4.49 3.33
C TYR A 317 -16.92 -5.21 2.36
N ARG A 318 -16.44 -5.63 1.18
CA ARG A 318 -17.28 -6.33 0.19
C ARG A 318 -17.80 -7.66 0.71
N LEU A 319 -16.97 -8.43 1.42
CA LEU A 319 -17.38 -9.68 2.06
C LEU A 319 -18.54 -9.47 3.04
N VAL A 320 -18.54 -8.35 3.76
CA VAL A 320 -19.62 -8.03 4.70
C VAL A 320 -20.84 -7.49 3.98
N ASN A 321 -20.66 -6.61 3.00
CA ASN A 321 -21.73 -5.73 2.51
C ASN A 321 -22.33 -6.15 1.17
N GLU A 322 -21.54 -6.76 0.29
CA GLU A 322 -21.89 -6.93 -1.13
C GLU A 322 -22.02 -8.39 -1.54
N VAL A 323 -21.48 -9.32 -0.75
CA VAL A 323 -21.46 -10.74 -1.11
C VAL A 323 -22.36 -11.56 -0.20
N THR A 324 -23.08 -12.50 -0.82
CA THR A 324 -23.77 -13.59 -0.13
C THR A 324 -23.34 -14.93 -0.71
N ILE A 325 -23.25 -15.93 0.16
CA ILE A 325 -22.96 -17.31 -0.22
C ILE A 325 -24.27 -18.09 -0.09
N ASN A 326 -24.66 -18.81 -1.14
CA ASN A 326 -25.78 -19.73 -1.07
C ASN A 326 -25.32 -21.00 -0.34
N ILE A 327 -25.98 -21.31 0.76
CA ILE A 327 -25.78 -22.57 1.46
C ILE A 327 -27.01 -23.46 1.22
N PRO A 328 -26.81 -24.69 0.70
CA PRO A 328 -27.89 -25.67 0.56
C PRO A 328 -28.67 -25.86 1.85
N GLY A 329 -30.00 -25.71 1.78
CA GLY A 329 -30.90 -25.88 2.93
C GLY A 329 -30.99 -24.69 3.90
N VAL A 330 -30.17 -23.65 3.74
CA VAL A 330 -30.19 -22.44 4.60
C VAL A 330 -30.54 -21.18 3.80
N GLY A 331 -30.12 -21.11 2.53
CA GLY A 331 -30.31 -19.95 1.67
C GLY A 331 -29.08 -19.04 1.63
N ASN A 332 -29.26 -17.80 1.18
CA ASN A 332 -28.17 -16.84 0.99
C ASN A 332 -27.78 -16.20 2.33
N VAL A 333 -26.54 -16.41 2.75
CA VAL A 333 -26.00 -15.87 3.99
C VAL A 333 -24.79 -14.99 3.75
N ARG A 334 -24.55 -14.03 4.64
CA ARG A 334 -23.36 -13.17 4.59
C ARG A 334 -22.15 -13.89 5.19
N PRO A 335 -20.99 -13.88 4.51
CA PRO A 335 -19.76 -14.55 4.96
C PRO A 335 -19.03 -13.83 6.11
N TYR A 336 -19.69 -13.53 7.22
CA TYR A 336 -19.10 -12.80 8.35
C TYR A 336 -17.84 -13.45 8.93
N GLY A 337 -17.76 -14.80 8.88
CA GLY A 337 -16.59 -15.55 9.30
C GLY A 337 -15.33 -15.24 8.49
N TYR A 338 -15.47 -15.04 7.18
CA TYR A 338 -14.37 -14.64 6.30
C TYR A 338 -13.98 -13.19 6.55
N ALA A 339 -14.95 -12.28 6.69
CA ALA A 339 -14.68 -10.87 7.00
C ALA A 339 -13.92 -10.68 8.32
N ALA A 340 -14.30 -11.42 9.37
CA ALA A 340 -13.61 -11.38 10.65
C ALA A 340 -12.17 -11.90 10.53
N ALA A 341 -11.95 -13.01 9.83
CA ALA A 341 -10.60 -13.53 9.57
C ALA A 341 -9.75 -12.50 8.80
N PHE A 342 -10.35 -11.80 7.83
CA PHE A 342 -9.70 -10.74 7.07
C PHE A 342 -9.26 -9.57 7.97
N ALA A 343 -10.11 -9.14 8.90
CA ALA A 343 -9.77 -8.09 9.86
C ALA A 343 -8.58 -8.48 10.76
N TYR A 344 -8.51 -9.75 11.22
CA TYR A 344 -7.37 -10.24 11.99
C TYR A 344 -6.09 -10.33 11.15
N ILE A 345 -6.18 -10.69 9.87
CA ILE A 345 -5.03 -10.65 8.95
C ILE A 345 -4.52 -9.22 8.78
N VAL A 346 -5.41 -8.27 8.52
CA VAL A 346 -5.05 -6.84 8.41
C VAL A 346 -4.39 -6.35 9.70
N PHE A 347 -4.96 -6.68 10.85
CA PHE A 347 -4.37 -6.37 12.15
C PHE A 347 -2.96 -6.97 12.29
N ALA A 348 -2.77 -8.25 11.97
CA ALA A 348 -1.47 -8.91 12.07
C ALA A 348 -0.43 -8.26 11.14
N VAL A 349 -0.81 -7.89 9.92
CA VAL A 349 0.06 -7.18 8.97
C VAL A 349 0.44 -5.81 9.52
N LEU A 350 -0.52 -5.01 9.97
CA LEU A 350 -0.27 -3.68 10.54
C LEU A 350 0.55 -3.74 11.82
N ALA A 351 0.28 -4.71 12.70
CA ALA A 351 1.04 -4.93 13.91
C ALA A 351 2.50 -5.29 13.58
N THR A 352 2.71 -6.17 12.59
CA THR A 352 4.06 -6.55 12.13
C THR A 352 4.81 -5.33 11.58
N ILE A 353 4.17 -4.56 10.69
CA ILE A 353 4.73 -3.31 10.15
C ILE A 353 5.08 -2.35 11.28
N THR A 354 4.14 -2.10 12.20
CA THR A 354 4.31 -1.17 13.32
C THR A 354 5.42 -1.60 14.27
N LEU A 355 5.54 -2.90 14.57
CA LEU A 355 6.60 -3.43 15.42
C LEU A 355 7.97 -3.29 14.77
N ILE A 356 8.07 -3.54 13.46
CA ILE A 356 9.29 -3.32 12.69
C ILE A 356 9.66 -1.83 12.72
N THR A 357 8.72 -0.93 12.46
CA THR A 357 9.01 0.51 12.37
C THR A 357 9.27 1.16 13.73
N ASN A 358 8.54 0.80 14.79
CA ASN A 358 8.76 1.34 16.14
C ASN A 358 10.14 0.96 16.69
N ARG A 359 10.64 -0.24 16.38
CA ARG A 359 11.99 -0.65 16.77
C ARG A 359 13.07 0.16 16.05
N VAL A 360 12.84 0.53 14.79
CA VAL A 360 13.73 1.44 14.06
C VAL A 360 13.71 2.85 14.69
N SER A 361 12.55 3.35 15.15
CA SER A 361 12.45 4.65 15.84
C SER A 361 13.28 4.69 17.14
N ARG A 362 13.13 3.68 18.00
CA ARG A 362 13.86 3.64 19.28
C ARG A 362 15.39 3.56 19.09
N ALA A 363 15.84 2.85 18.06
CA ALA A 363 17.27 2.79 17.73
C ALA A 363 17.83 4.14 17.25
N THR A 364 16.98 5.02 16.69
CA THR A 364 17.39 6.38 16.31
C THR A 364 17.32 7.37 17.46
N GLU A 365 16.43 7.17 18.43
CA GLU A 365 16.38 7.94 19.67
C GLU A 365 17.64 7.72 20.50
N SER A 366 18.09 6.46 20.68
CA SER A 366 19.31 6.14 21.43
C SER A 366 20.63 6.55 20.76
N ALA A 367 20.59 7.04 19.53
CA ALA A 367 21.76 7.50 18.78
C ALA A 367 21.82 9.04 18.66
N ALA A 368 20.77 9.74 19.10
CA ALA A 368 20.69 11.20 19.15
C ALA A 368 20.99 11.77 20.54
N ASP A 369 21.00 10.90 21.56
CA ASP A 369 21.59 11.13 22.89
C ASP A 369 23.08 10.77 22.87
#